data_AF-D9PKI6-F1
#
_entry.id   AF-D9PKI6-F1
#
_cell.length_a   1.000
_cell.length_b   1.000
_cell.length_c   1.000
_cell.angle_alpha   90.00
_cell.angle_beta   90.00
_cell.angle_gamma   90.00
#
_symmetry.space_group_name_H-M   'P 1'
#
loop_
_entity.id
_entity.type
_entity.pdbx_description
1 polymer ?
#
loop_
_entity_poly.entity_id
_entity_poly.type
_entity_poly.pdbx_seq_one_letter_code
_entity_poly.pdbx_strand_id
1 'polypeptide(L)'
;ARRRNDLCSVQAYPHFFLSDQGKPLTDCMVRWTFVKLSRQIRIRGPAASFGPRLHDLRHRFAVRTMLTWYRAGVDVEARMPVLSTYLGHTHVTDTYWYLSAAPELMALTAARLEKRWEVSQ
;
A
#
# COMPACT_ATOMS: atom_id res chain seq x y z
N ALA A 1 13.17 -13.01 10.12
CA ALA A 1 14.54 -13.55 10.08
C ALA A 1 14.59 -15.00 10.60
N ARG A 2 14.27 -15.26 11.89
CA ARG A 2 14.33 -16.61 12.50
C ARG A 2 13.71 -17.73 11.66
N ARG A 3 12.40 -17.65 11.38
CA ARG A 3 11.67 -18.65 10.59
C ARG A 3 12.29 -18.96 9.21
N ARG A 4 12.92 -17.98 8.55
CA ARG A 4 13.61 -18.21 7.27
C ARG A 4 14.89 -19.01 7.50
N ASN A 5 15.69 -18.62 8.49
CA ASN A 5 16.95 -19.29 8.80
C ASN A 5 16.71 -20.76 9.23
N ASP A 6 15.59 -21.02 9.91
CA ASP A 6 15.20 -22.38 10.30
C ASP A 6 14.88 -23.28 9.08
N LEU A 7 14.30 -22.70 8.02
CA LEU A 7 13.91 -23.41 6.79
C LEU A 7 15.03 -23.45 5.74
N CYS A 8 15.94 -22.48 5.77
CA CYS A 8 17.05 -22.36 4.84
C CYS A 8 18.33 -22.06 5.63
N SER A 9 19.01 -23.13 6.06
CA SER A 9 20.23 -23.06 6.87
C SER A 9 21.45 -22.56 6.08
N VAL A 10 21.46 -22.74 4.76
CA VAL A 10 22.53 -22.26 3.86
C VAL A 10 21.98 -21.16 2.97
N GLN A 11 22.41 -19.92 3.21
CA GLN A 11 22.00 -18.78 2.40
C GLN A 11 22.93 -18.63 1.18
N ALA A 12 22.55 -19.22 0.05
CA ALA A 12 23.29 -19.09 -1.21
C ALA A 12 23.15 -17.69 -1.85
N TYR A 13 22.12 -16.92 -1.48
CA TYR A 13 21.84 -15.60 -2.04
C TYR A 13 21.52 -14.55 -0.97
N PRO A 14 21.91 -13.28 -1.15
CA PRO A 14 21.74 -12.22 -0.14
C PRO A 14 20.29 -11.76 0.07
N HIS A 15 19.29 -12.33 -0.61
CA HIS A 15 17.90 -11.88 -0.52
C HIS A 15 17.24 -12.25 0.82
N PHE A 16 16.37 -11.36 1.31
CA PHE A 16 15.66 -11.60 2.55
C PHE A 16 14.58 -12.68 2.42
N PHE A 17 13.76 -12.63 1.37
CA PHE A 17 12.71 -13.62 1.11
C PHE A 17 13.19 -14.68 0.12
N LEU A 18 13.06 -15.94 0.53
CA LEU A 18 13.46 -17.10 -0.25
C LEU A 18 12.27 -18.06 -0.40
N SER A 19 12.31 -18.88 -1.45
CA SER A 19 11.44 -20.06 -1.57
C SER A 19 11.86 -21.15 -0.59
N ASP A 20 11.05 -22.20 -0.51
CA ASP A 20 11.38 -23.46 0.16
C ASP A 20 12.65 -24.14 -0.40
N GLN A 21 13.02 -23.84 -1.65
CA GLN A 21 14.27 -24.26 -2.27
C GLN A 21 15.47 -23.33 -1.98
N GLY A 22 15.31 -22.32 -1.12
CA GLY A 22 16.37 -21.37 -0.78
C GLY A 22 16.74 -20.38 -1.90
N LYS A 23 15.91 -20.29 -2.96
CA LYS A 23 16.12 -19.37 -4.08
C LYS A 23 15.35 -18.05 -3.89
N PRO A 24 15.77 -16.95 -4.53
CA PRO A 24 15.05 -15.68 -4.45
C PRO A 24 13.63 -15.82 -5.02
N LEU A 25 12.66 -15.18 -4.36
CA LEU A 25 11.29 -15.13 -4.88
C LEU A 25 11.21 -14.25 -6.12
N THR A 26 10.50 -14.72 -7.14
CA THR A 26 10.19 -13.91 -8.33
C THR A 26 8.84 -13.22 -8.17
N ASP A 27 8.64 -12.11 -8.88
CA ASP A 27 7.36 -11.38 -8.87
C ASP A 27 6.17 -12.27 -9.27
N CYS A 28 6.36 -13.15 -10.26
CA CYS A 28 5.34 -14.11 -10.69
C CYS A 28 4.92 -15.05 -9.54
N MET A 29 5.88 -15.59 -8.78
CA MET A 29 5.61 -16.47 -7.65
C MET A 29 4.84 -15.74 -6.54
N VAL A 30 5.25 -14.51 -6.20
CA VAL A 30 4.59 -13.71 -5.17
C VAL A 30 3.16 -13.39 -5.59
N ARG A 31 2.95 -12.99 -6.85
CA ARG A 31 1.63 -12.70 -7.41
C ARG A 31 0.72 -13.92 -7.41
N TRP A 32 1.22 -15.07 -7.88
CA TRP A 32 0.46 -16.32 -7.88
C TRP A 32 0.08 -16.75 -6.47
N THR A 33 1.02 -16.67 -5.53
CA THR A 33 0.79 -16.97 -4.12
C THR A 33 -0.29 -16.07 -3.53
N PHE A 34 -0.24 -14.76 -3.82
CA PHE A 34 -1.24 -13.81 -3.36
C PHE A 34 -2.65 -14.14 -3.90
N VAL A 35 -2.78 -14.50 -5.18
CA VAL A 35 -4.06 -14.91 -5.77
C VAL A 35 -4.59 -16.17 -5.08
N LYS A 36 -3.72 -17.17 -4.85
CA LYS A 36 -4.08 -18.41 -4.15
C LYS A 36 -4.59 -18.12 -2.73
N LEU A 37 -3.85 -17.33 -1.95
CA LEU A 37 -4.24 -16.95 -0.60
C LEU A 37 -5.55 -16.16 -0.59
N SER A 38 -5.71 -15.19 -1.50
CA SER A 38 -6.92 -14.38 -1.62
C SER A 38 -8.18 -15.21 -1.89
N ARG A 39 -8.03 -16.31 -2.65
CA ARG A 39 -9.11 -17.29 -2.88
C ARG A 39 -9.39 -18.14 -1.64
N GLN A 40 -8.36 -18.59 -0.93
CA GLN A 40 -8.51 -19.39 0.28
C GLN A 40 -9.26 -18.63 1.38
N ILE A 41 -8.99 -17.34 1.53
CA ILE A 41 -9.70 -16.47 2.50
C ILE A 41 -11.00 -15.87 1.93
N ARG A 42 -11.43 -16.31 0.75
CA ARG A 42 -12.70 -15.95 0.09
C ARG A 42 -12.89 -14.47 -0.24
N ILE A 43 -11.82 -13.67 -0.27
CA ILE A 43 -11.89 -12.28 -0.76
C ILE A 43 -11.88 -12.25 -2.31
N ARG A 44 -11.30 -13.29 -2.94
CA ARG A 44 -11.37 -13.50 -4.38
C ARG A 44 -12.18 -14.76 -4.69
N GLY A 45 -13.14 -14.66 -5.63
CA GLY A 45 -13.90 -15.82 -6.08
C GLY A 45 -13.02 -16.89 -6.75
N PRO A 46 -13.41 -18.18 -6.68
CA PRO A 46 -12.61 -19.29 -7.23
C PRO A 46 -12.40 -19.17 -8.75
N ALA A 47 -13.42 -18.72 -9.49
CA ALA A 47 -13.36 -18.51 -10.94
C ALA A 47 -13.12 -17.03 -11.33
N ALA A 48 -12.91 -16.14 -10.37
CA ALA A 48 -12.78 -14.72 -10.66
C ALA A 48 -11.45 -14.42 -11.37
N SER A 49 -11.55 -13.80 -12.54
CA SER A 49 -10.43 -13.24 -13.32
C SER A 49 -9.87 -11.98 -12.65
N PHE A 50 -10.73 -11.20 -11.99
CA PHE A 50 -10.37 -9.98 -11.26
C PHE A 50 -10.52 -10.14 -9.74
N GLY A 51 -9.91 -9.23 -8.99
CA GLY A 51 -9.92 -9.24 -7.52
C GLY A 51 -8.71 -8.52 -6.94
N PRO A 52 -8.49 -8.62 -5.62
CA PRO A 52 -7.39 -7.93 -4.96
C PRO A 52 -6.04 -8.26 -5.57
N ARG A 53 -5.17 -7.25 -5.61
CA ARG A 53 -3.79 -7.30 -6.08
C ARG A 53 -2.86 -6.95 -4.94
N LEU A 54 -1.59 -7.35 -5.04
CA LEU A 54 -0.54 -6.95 -4.10
C LEU A 54 -0.42 -5.42 -4.01
N HIS A 55 -0.55 -4.72 -5.14
CA HIS A 55 -0.50 -3.26 -5.17
C HIS A 55 -1.64 -2.61 -4.37
N ASP A 56 -2.77 -3.30 -4.18
CA ASP A 56 -3.88 -2.75 -3.41
C ASP A 56 -3.54 -2.66 -1.90
N LEU A 57 -2.54 -3.41 -1.42
CA LEU A 57 -1.99 -3.23 -0.07
C LEU A 57 -1.27 -1.88 0.06
N ARG A 58 -0.47 -1.51 -0.95
CA ARG A 58 0.23 -0.22 -1.01
C ARG A 58 -0.78 0.93 -1.07
N HIS A 59 -1.79 0.78 -1.93
CA HIS A 59 -2.90 1.73 -2.03
C HIS A 59 -3.60 1.91 -0.67
N ARG A 60 -3.96 0.81 -0.02
CA ARG A 60 -4.64 0.86 1.28
C ARG A 60 -3.78 1.46 2.37
N PHE A 61 -2.48 1.20 2.39
CA PHE A 61 -1.56 1.83 3.33
C PHE A 61 -1.54 3.35 3.15
N ALA A 62 -1.41 3.85 1.91
CA ALA A 62 -1.39 5.28 1.62
C ALA A 62 -2.70 5.95 2.05
N VAL A 63 -3.84 5.39 1.64
CA VAL A 63 -5.17 5.89 1.99
C VAL A 63 -5.39 5.94 3.51
N ARG A 64 -5.07 4.85 4.22
CA ARG A 64 -5.24 4.82 5.69
C ARG A 64 -4.34 5.82 6.40
N THR A 65 -3.12 5.99 5.93
CA THR A 65 -2.17 6.96 6.52
C THR A 65 -2.71 8.39 6.40
N MET A 66 -3.18 8.78 5.21
CA MET A 66 -3.77 10.11 5.01
C MET A 66 -5.07 10.29 5.79
N LEU A 67 -5.95 9.27 5.84
CA LEU A 67 -7.17 9.34 6.65
C LEU A 67 -6.84 9.56 8.14
N THR A 68 -5.84 8.86 8.66
CA THR A 68 -5.37 9.06 10.04
C THR A 68 -4.85 10.49 10.25
N TRP A 69 -4.08 11.05 9.31
CA TRP A 69 -3.58 12.42 9.41
C TRP A 69 -4.70 13.46 9.35
N TYR A 70 -5.65 13.34 8.42
CA TYR A 70 -6.80 14.22 8.34
C TYR A 70 -7.63 14.17 9.63
N ARG A 71 -7.90 12.98 10.16
CA ARG A 71 -8.67 12.81 11.42
C ARG A 71 -7.93 13.36 12.64
N ALA A 72 -6.60 13.34 12.64
CA ALA A 72 -5.78 13.90 13.70
C ALA A 72 -5.53 15.42 13.53
N GLY A 73 -6.05 16.06 12.48
CA GLY A 73 -5.83 17.49 12.21
C GLY A 73 -4.39 17.83 11.82
N VAL A 74 -3.57 16.84 11.46
CA VAL A 74 -2.20 17.05 10.99
C VAL A 74 -2.24 17.72 9.61
N ASP A 75 -1.28 18.59 9.33
CA ASP A 75 -1.13 19.15 7.99
C ASP A 75 -0.69 18.07 6.99
N VAL A 76 -1.66 17.53 6.27
CA VAL A 76 -1.45 16.43 5.31
C VAL A 76 -0.51 16.85 4.20
N GLU A 77 -0.67 18.06 3.67
CA GLU A 77 0.17 18.61 2.59
C GLU A 77 1.65 18.60 2.98
N ALA A 78 1.97 19.08 4.18
CA ALA A 78 3.33 19.07 4.71
C ALA A 78 3.88 17.64 4.93
N ARG A 79 3.01 16.63 5.09
CA ARG A 79 3.40 15.23 5.28
C ARG A 79 3.47 14.43 3.97
N MET A 80 2.90 14.94 2.87
CA MET A 80 2.89 14.25 1.57
C MET A 80 4.29 13.85 1.07
N PRO A 81 5.34 14.69 1.17
CA PRO A 81 6.68 14.29 0.76
C PRO A 81 7.21 13.07 1.52
N VAL A 82 6.93 12.99 2.83
CA VAL A 82 7.34 11.84 3.67
C VAL A 82 6.66 10.55 3.20
N LEU A 83 5.35 10.60 2.92
CA LEU A 83 4.62 9.45 2.40
C LEU A 83 5.13 9.06 1.01
N SER A 84 5.41 10.04 0.15
CA SER A 84 5.97 9.84 -1.19
C SER A 84 7.29 9.09 -1.13
N THR A 85 8.22 9.53 -0.27
CA THR A 85 9.51 8.88 -0.05
C THR A 85 9.33 7.47 0.50
N TYR A 86 8.44 7.27 1.48
CA TYR A 86 8.19 5.95 2.05
C TYR A 86 7.67 4.95 1.00
N LEU A 87 6.80 5.42 0.12
CA LEU A 87 6.29 4.64 -0.99
C LEU A 87 7.37 4.44 -2.07
N GLY A 88 8.37 5.33 -2.16
CA GLY A 88 9.36 5.32 -3.23
C GLY A 88 8.79 5.87 -4.54
N HIS A 89 7.92 6.88 -4.45
CA HIS A 89 7.48 7.65 -5.60
C HIS A 89 8.53 8.71 -5.94
N THR A 90 8.92 8.77 -7.21
CA THR A 90 9.84 9.77 -7.74
C THR A 90 9.22 11.17 -7.70
N HIS A 91 7.91 11.27 -7.92
CA HIS A 91 7.17 12.52 -7.87
C HIS A 91 6.07 12.47 -6.81
N VAL A 92 5.94 13.54 -6.03
CA VAL A 92 4.88 13.66 -5.01
C VAL A 92 3.48 13.60 -5.63
N THR A 93 3.34 13.99 -6.90
CA THR A 93 2.09 13.91 -7.68
C THR A 93 1.52 12.49 -7.75
N ASP A 94 2.37 11.47 -7.79
CA ASP A 94 1.95 10.07 -7.78
C ASP A 94 1.31 9.69 -6.45
N THR A 95 1.68 10.40 -5.38
CA THR A 95 1.09 10.23 -4.04
C THR A 95 -0.21 11.03 -3.90
N TYR A 96 -0.29 12.23 -4.49
CA TYR A 96 -1.54 13.02 -4.53
C TYR A 96 -2.70 12.30 -5.21
N TRP A 97 -2.42 11.40 -6.15
CA TRP A 97 -3.43 10.54 -6.79
C TRP A 97 -4.31 9.78 -5.77
N TYR A 98 -3.78 9.46 -4.58
CA TYR A 98 -4.56 8.74 -3.57
C TYR A 98 -5.65 9.60 -2.90
N LEU A 99 -5.56 10.94 -2.93
CA LEU A 99 -6.59 11.81 -2.36
C LEU A 99 -7.93 11.71 -3.12
N SER A 100 -7.87 11.52 -4.44
CA SER A 100 -9.05 11.35 -5.29
C SER A 100 -9.52 9.91 -5.41
N ALA A 101 -8.73 8.95 -4.94
CA ALA A 101 -9.01 7.53 -5.13
C ALA A 101 -9.94 6.91 -4.06
N ALA A 102 -10.23 7.61 -2.97
CA ALA A 102 -11.15 7.16 -1.93
C ALA A 102 -12.22 8.24 -1.65
N PRO A 103 -13.53 7.91 -1.72
CA PRO A 103 -14.61 8.88 -1.47
C PRO A 103 -14.49 9.59 -0.11
N GLU A 104 -14.07 8.85 0.93
CA GLU A 104 -13.84 9.41 2.26
C GLU A 104 -12.73 10.47 2.26
N LEU A 105 -11.64 10.26 1.51
CA LEU A 105 -10.56 11.24 1.38
C LEU A 105 -10.99 12.45 0.56
N MET A 106 -11.74 12.24 -0.53
CA MET A 106 -12.32 13.33 -1.30
C MET A 106 -13.20 14.23 -0.43
N ALA A 107 -14.09 13.65 0.38
CA ALA A 107 -14.98 14.40 1.27
C ALA A 107 -14.18 15.24 2.30
N LEU A 108 -13.17 14.64 2.93
CA LEU A 108 -12.30 15.37 3.88
C LEU A 108 -11.50 16.48 3.21
N THR A 109 -11.06 16.26 1.97
CA THR A 109 -10.32 17.25 1.19
C THR A 109 -11.23 18.42 0.78
N ALA A 110 -12.46 18.13 0.33
CA ALA A 110 -13.47 19.14 0.01
C ALA A 110 -13.83 20.00 1.22
N ALA A 111 -14.12 19.37 2.37
CA ALA A 111 -14.44 20.09 3.60
C ALA A 111 -13.29 21.00 4.09
N ARG A 112 -12.03 20.61 3.86
CA ARG A 112 -10.87 21.47 4.15
C ARG A 112 -10.77 22.64 3.19
N LEU A 113 -11.08 22.43 1.91
CA LEU A 113 -11.07 23.49 0.89
C LEU A 113 -12.12 24.56 1.20
N GLU A 114 -13.34 24.14 1.53
CA GLU A 114 -14.44 25.04 1.94
C GLU A 114 -14.04 25.91 3.14
N LYS A 115 -13.50 25.30 4.21
CA LYS A 115 -13.00 26.07 5.37
C LYS A 115 -11.93 27.09 5.00
N ARG A 116 -11.03 26.76 4.07
CA ARG A 116 -9.98 27.69 3.63
C ARG A 116 -10.56 28.89 2.88
N TRP A 117 -11.61 28.68 2.09
CA TRP A 117 -12.30 29.75 1.37
C TRP A 117 -13.11 30.64 2.31
N GLU A 118 -13.76 30.07 3.32
CA GLU A 118 -14.47 30.84 4.35
C GLU A 118 -13.53 31.73 5.18
N VAL A 119 -12.31 31.27 5.47
CA VAL A 119 -11.29 32.05 6.24
C VAL A 119 -10.58 33.10 5.38
N SER A 120 -10.68 33.01 4.06
CA SER A 120 -10.06 33.97 3.12
C SER A 120 -11.02 35.09 2.67
N GLN A 121 -12.26 35.12 3.21
CA GLN A 121 -13.22 36.22 3.09
C GLN A 121 -13.20 37.08 4.35
#